data_AF-A0A4V3P6J4-F1
#
_entry.id   AF-A0A4V3P6J4-F1
#
_cell.length_a   1.000
_cell.length_b   1.000
_cell.length_c   1.000
_cell.angle_alpha   90.00
_cell.angle_beta   90.00
_cell.angle_gamma   90.00
#
_symmetry.space_group_name_H-M   'P 1'
#
loop_
_entity.id
_entity.type
_entity.pdbx_description
1 polymer ?
#
loop_
_entity_poly.entity_id
_entity_poly.type
_entity_poly.pdbx_seq_one_letter_code
_entity_poly.pdbx_strand_id
1 'polypeptide(L)'
;QSSALSEPVSATLTQGGERIGEQVVDAKSSPSSASAQQPSVFASLTSDKSLKQLIQRWAHDAAWVFNDEHWAVSVEIPLSGPFTQQGNFPDVVQQVLLSTQLSDYPLRPCFYSNNVLRVIPFEESCLALRALRGD
;
A
#
# COMPACT_ATOMS: atom_id res chain seq x y z
N GLN A 1 40.20 45.47 8.76
CA GLN A 1 40.04 46.66 7.90
C GLN A 1 39.21 46.18 6.71
N SER A 2 37.87 46.22 6.74
CA SER A 2 36.91 47.34 6.86
C SER A 2 36.69 48.08 5.55
N SER A 3 35.39 48.29 5.23
CA SER A 3 34.77 49.20 4.24
C SER A 3 34.47 48.58 2.87
N ALA A 4 33.32 48.76 2.22
CA ALA A 4 32.12 49.58 2.43
C ALA A 4 30.92 48.94 1.65
N LEU A 5 29.71 48.84 2.22
CA LEU A 5 28.53 49.72 2.03
C LEU A 5 28.01 49.85 0.58
N SER A 6 26.75 49.43 0.34
CA SER A 6 25.65 50.20 -0.35
C SER A 6 24.64 49.30 -1.08
N GLU A 7 23.40 49.25 -0.58
CA GLU A 7 22.17 49.04 -1.38
C GLU A 7 21.82 50.36 -2.10
N PRO A 8 21.00 50.43 -3.20
CA PRO A 8 19.53 50.32 -3.06
C PRO A 8 18.70 49.85 -4.30
N VAL A 9 17.55 49.24 -3.98
CA VAL A 9 16.16 49.34 -4.52
C VAL A 9 15.79 49.39 -6.02
N SER A 10 14.68 48.66 -6.28
CA SER A 10 13.55 48.94 -7.20
C SER A 10 13.62 48.46 -8.65
N ALA A 11 12.73 47.52 -9.03
CA ALA A 11 11.44 47.90 -9.64
C ALA A 11 10.57 46.68 -10.02
N THR A 12 9.35 46.72 -9.48
CA THR A 12 8.10 46.01 -9.75
C THR A 12 7.66 45.99 -11.22
N LEU A 13 6.97 44.92 -11.66
CA LEU A 13 5.67 44.94 -12.38
C LEU A 13 5.13 43.49 -12.50
N THR A 14 4.04 43.15 -11.80
CA THR A 14 2.64 43.09 -12.29
C THR A 14 2.31 41.78 -13.03
N GLN A 15 1.56 40.87 -12.40
CA GLN A 15 0.08 40.78 -12.38
C GLN A 15 -0.47 39.97 -13.55
N GLY A 16 -0.88 38.74 -13.24
CA GLY A 16 -1.80 37.93 -14.03
C GLY A 16 -2.60 37.08 -13.05
N GLY A 17 -3.76 37.59 -12.65
CA GLY A 17 -4.70 36.84 -11.85
C GLY A 17 -5.46 35.86 -12.72
N GLU A 18 -5.41 34.58 -12.38
CA GLU A 18 -6.43 33.62 -12.78
C GLU A 18 -7.02 33.04 -11.49
N ARG A 19 -8.33 33.05 -11.43
CA ARG A 19 -9.15 32.69 -10.28
C ARG A 19 -10.01 31.53 -10.75
N ILE A 20 -9.71 30.30 -10.34
CA ILE A 20 -10.58 29.13 -10.51
C ILE A 20 -10.18 27.97 -9.56
N GLY A 21 -11.16 27.52 -8.75
CA GLY A 21 -11.33 26.20 -8.11
C GLY A 21 -10.15 25.62 -7.30
N GLU A 22 -10.23 25.41 -5.99
CA GLU A 22 -11.15 24.49 -5.32
C GLU A 22 -11.64 23.36 -6.25
N GLN A 23 -10.76 22.40 -6.54
CA GLN A 23 -11.22 21.06 -6.89
C GLN A 23 -10.26 20.04 -6.29
N VAL A 24 -10.73 19.52 -5.15
CA VAL A 24 -10.55 18.15 -4.65
C VAL A 24 -9.60 17.31 -5.49
N VAL A 25 -8.45 16.94 -4.91
CA VAL A 25 -7.71 15.80 -5.43
C VAL A 25 -8.60 14.58 -5.26
N ASP A 26 -9.20 14.18 -6.37
CA ASP A 26 -9.85 12.91 -6.59
C ASP A 26 -9.08 11.81 -5.86
N ALA A 27 -9.67 11.33 -4.77
CA ALA A 27 -9.48 9.95 -4.39
C ALA A 27 -9.83 9.14 -5.63
N LYS A 28 -8.80 8.64 -6.33
CA LYS A 28 -8.93 7.57 -7.32
C LYS A 28 -9.32 6.30 -6.55
N SER A 29 -10.51 6.31 -5.97
CA SER A 29 -11.32 5.15 -5.70
C SER A 29 -11.52 4.50 -7.06
N SER A 30 -10.61 3.59 -7.41
CA SER A 30 -10.90 2.60 -8.42
C SER A 30 -11.84 1.61 -7.73
N PRO A 31 -13.13 1.50 -8.11
CA PRO A 31 -13.95 0.41 -7.62
C PRO A 31 -13.54 -0.84 -8.41
N SER A 32 -12.38 -1.40 -8.10
CA SER A 32 -12.08 -2.78 -8.48
C SER A 32 -12.99 -3.65 -7.62
N SER A 33 -14.18 -3.95 -8.17
CA SER A 33 -15.17 -4.95 -7.74
C SER A 33 -14.72 -5.79 -6.54
N ALA A 34 -14.75 -5.19 -5.35
CA ALA A 34 -14.74 -5.90 -4.10
C ALA A 34 -16.18 -5.79 -3.62
N SER A 35 -16.86 -6.93 -3.52
CA SER A 35 -18.12 -7.06 -2.80
C SER A 35 -18.09 -6.11 -1.61
N ALA A 36 -19.12 -5.28 -1.43
CA ALA A 36 -19.19 -4.25 -0.39
C ALA A 36 -19.07 -4.89 1.01
N GLN A 37 -17.84 -5.21 1.39
CA GLN A 37 -17.46 -5.66 2.71
C GLN A 37 -17.52 -4.42 3.58
N GLN A 38 -18.16 -4.57 4.74
CA GLN A 38 -18.22 -3.47 5.70
C GLN A 38 -16.79 -3.16 6.15
N PRO A 39 -16.46 -1.87 6.41
CA PRO A 39 -15.13 -1.52 6.90
C PRO A 39 -14.88 -2.24 8.23
N SER A 40 -13.90 -3.14 8.22
CA SER A 40 -13.45 -3.88 9.40
C SER A 40 -12.19 -3.22 9.98
N VAL A 41 -11.98 -3.41 11.29
CA VAL A 41 -10.77 -2.95 11.98
C VAL A 41 -9.80 -4.13 12.07
N PHE A 42 -8.62 -3.95 11.49
CA PHE A 42 -7.54 -4.93 11.45
C PHE A 42 -6.36 -4.39 12.26
N ALA A 43 -6.14 -4.96 13.44
CA ALA A 43 -5.03 -4.61 14.32
C ALA A 43 -3.99 -5.72 14.36
N SER A 44 -2.70 -5.38 14.48
CA SER A 44 -1.67 -6.36 14.81
C SER A 44 -1.76 -6.74 16.29
N LEU A 45 -1.59 -8.02 16.60
CA LEU A 45 -1.54 -8.57 17.94
C LEU A 45 -0.10 -8.90 18.32
N THR A 46 0.19 -8.96 19.62
CA THR A 46 1.49 -9.43 20.14
C THR A 46 1.76 -10.89 19.79
N SER A 47 0.72 -11.68 19.49
CA SER A 47 0.85 -13.06 19.02
C SER A 47 1.30 -13.16 17.56
N ASP A 48 1.15 -12.10 16.77
CA ASP A 48 1.58 -12.07 15.37
C ASP A 48 3.10 -11.86 15.32
N LYS A 49 3.85 -12.95 15.21
CA LYS A 49 5.33 -12.91 15.21
C LYS A 49 5.93 -12.34 13.93
N SER A 50 5.19 -12.44 12.83
CA SER A 50 5.65 -12.05 11.50
C SER A 50 4.51 -11.50 10.64
N LEU A 51 4.88 -10.78 9.59
CA LEU A 51 3.93 -10.22 8.63
C LEU A 51 3.07 -11.31 7.96
N LYS A 52 3.67 -12.47 7.68
CA LYS A 52 2.96 -13.64 7.17
C LYS A 52 1.87 -14.12 8.13
N GLN A 53 2.20 -14.29 9.42
CA GLN A 53 1.26 -14.73 10.46
C GLN A 53 0.10 -13.72 10.63
N LEU A 54 0.43 -12.42 10.64
CA LEU A 54 -0.55 -11.35 10.71
C LEU A 54 -1.56 -11.43 9.55
N ILE A 55 -1.07 -11.49 8.31
CA ILE A 55 -1.91 -11.54 7.11
C ILE A 55 -2.74 -12.82 7.09
N GLN A 56 -2.18 -13.96 7.52
CA GLN A 56 -2.91 -15.22 7.63
C GLN A 56 -4.10 -15.12 8.59
N ARG A 57 -3.92 -14.49 9.75
CA ARG A 57 -5.01 -14.26 10.69
C ARG A 57 -6.07 -13.32 10.13
N TRP A 58 -5.66 -12.20 9.53
CA TRP A 58 -6.60 -11.25 8.92
C TRP A 58 -7.37 -11.86 7.75
N ALA A 59 -6.71 -12.69 6.94
CA ALA A 59 -7.36 -13.40 5.85
C ALA A 59 -8.44 -14.35 6.39
N HIS A 60 -8.13 -15.09 7.45
CA HIS A 60 -9.12 -15.96 8.10
C HIS A 60 -10.35 -15.17 8.60
N ASP A 61 -10.13 -14.04 9.28
CA ASP A 61 -11.21 -13.18 9.79
C ASP A 61 -12.07 -12.58 8.66
N ALA A 62 -11.45 -12.22 7.53
CA ALA A 62 -12.11 -11.64 6.37
C ALA A 62 -12.66 -12.68 5.36
N ALA A 63 -12.60 -13.98 5.67
CA ALA A 63 -12.95 -15.08 4.78
C ALA A 63 -12.17 -15.12 3.44
N TRP A 64 -10.88 -14.75 3.48
CA TRP A 64 -9.92 -14.92 2.39
C TRP A 64 -9.02 -16.14 2.63
N VAL A 65 -8.65 -16.80 1.54
CA VAL A 65 -7.70 -17.92 1.55
C VAL A 65 -6.28 -17.37 1.45
N PHE A 66 -5.49 -17.60 2.48
CA PHE A 66 -4.07 -17.28 2.54
C PHE A 66 -3.37 -18.32 3.42
N ASN A 67 -2.42 -19.03 2.82
CA ASN A 67 -1.71 -20.16 3.44
C ASN A 67 -0.21 -19.98 3.19
N ASP A 68 0.62 -20.83 3.79
CA ASP A 68 2.08 -20.78 3.62
C ASP A 68 2.48 -20.88 2.13
N GLU A 69 1.75 -21.68 1.35
CA GLU A 69 1.90 -21.87 -0.10
C GLU A 69 1.70 -20.57 -0.90
N HIS A 70 0.95 -19.62 -0.34
CA HIS A 70 0.62 -18.34 -0.95
C HIS A 70 1.61 -17.23 -0.58
N TRP A 71 2.65 -17.55 0.19
CA TRP A 71 3.75 -16.66 0.54
C TRP A 71 5.01 -17.07 -0.25
N ALA A 72 5.34 -16.32 -1.30
CA ALA A 72 6.48 -16.65 -2.16
C ALA A 72 7.84 -16.14 -1.64
N VAL A 73 7.84 -15.46 -0.49
CA VAL A 73 9.06 -14.85 0.07
C VAL A 73 9.76 -15.88 0.95
N SER A 74 11.04 -16.15 0.69
CA SER A 74 11.79 -17.17 1.46
C SER A 74 12.11 -16.74 2.90
N VAL A 75 12.05 -15.43 3.18
CA VAL A 75 12.33 -14.88 4.50
C VAL A 75 11.05 -14.58 5.26
N GLU A 76 11.16 -14.65 6.59
CA GLU A 76 10.11 -14.19 7.49
C GLU A 76 10.35 -12.73 7.87
N ILE A 77 9.39 -11.86 7.58
CA ILE A 77 9.50 -10.42 7.87
C ILE A 77 8.89 -10.14 9.26
N PRO A 78 9.67 -9.66 10.24
CA PRO A 78 9.15 -9.30 11.55
C PRO A 78 8.29 -8.03 11.49
N LEU A 79 7.32 -7.91 12.39
CA LEU A 79 6.55 -6.67 12.54
C LEU A 79 7.41 -5.60 13.22
N SER A 80 7.42 -4.38 12.68
CA SER A 80 8.17 -3.26 13.26
C SER A 80 7.55 -2.69 14.54
N GLY A 81 6.32 -3.09 14.88
CA GLY A 81 5.60 -2.65 16.07
C GLY A 81 4.09 -2.86 15.94
N PRO A 82 3.30 -2.50 16.98
CA PRO A 82 1.85 -2.57 16.91
C PRO A 82 1.29 -1.48 15.99
N PHE A 83 0.32 -1.84 15.15
CA PHE A 83 -0.42 -0.92 14.31
C PHE A 83 -1.86 -1.37 14.13
N THR A 84 -2.70 -0.46 13.65
CA THR A 84 -4.11 -0.73 13.37
C THR A 84 -4.49 -0.04 12.08
N GLN A 85 -5.28 -0.73 11.25
CA GLN A 85 -5.80 -0.26 9.99
C GLN A 85 -7.29 -0.51 9.94
N GLN A 86 -8.02 0.32 9.21
CA GLN A 86 -9.46 0.17 9.02
C GLN A 86 -9.77 0.19 7.53
N GLY A 87 -10.65 -0.70 7.08
CA GLY A 87 -11.10 -0.73 5.70
C GLY A 87 -11.50 -2.13 5.26
N ASN A 88 -11.50 -2.32 3.95
CA ASN A 88 -11.68 -3.63 3.35
C ASN A 88 -10.37 -4.42 3.45
N PHE A 89 -10.46 -5.73 3.64
CA PHE A 89 -9.29 -6.61 3.67
C PHE A 89 -8.27 -6.36 2.55
N PRO A 90 -8.65 -6.31 1.24
CA PRO A 90 -7.67 -6.09 0.18
C PRO A 90 -6.98 -4.73 0.25
N ASP A 91 -7.72 -3.68 0.64
CA ASP A 91 -7.17 -2.33 0.77
C ASP A 91 -6.18 -2.26 1.94
N VAL A 92 -6.58 -2.79 3.09
CA VAL A 92 -5.75 -2.83 4.30
C VAL A 92 -4.47 -3.64 4.08
N VAL A 93 -4.56 -4.83 3.48
CA VAL A 93 -3.36 -5.63 3.15
C VAL A 93 -2.47 -4.90 2.16
N GLN A 94 -3.04 -4.22 1.17
CA GLN A 94 -2.27 -3.42 0.23
C GLN A 94 -1.53 -2.28 0.94
N GLN A 95 -2.17 -1.51 1.81
CA GLN A 95 -1.52 -0.43 2.58
C GLN A 95 -0.35 -0.94 3.44
N VAL A 96 -0.54 -2.09 4.09
CA VAL A 96 0.48 -2.71 4.92
C VAL A 96 1.67 -3.17 4.08
N LEU A 97 1.43 -3.86 2.96
CA LEU A 97 2.51 -4.33 2.09
C LEU A 97 3.20 -3.17 1.35
N LEU A 98 2.48 -2.12 0.98
CA LEU A 98 3.09 -0.90 0.41
C LEU A 98 4.04 -0.22 1.40
N SER A 99 3.75 -0.27 2.70
CA SER A 99 4.67 0.23 3.74
C SER A 99 5.99 -0.56 3.79
N THR A 100 6.03 -1.78 3.25
CA THR A 100 7.27 -2.57 3.11
C THR A 100 8.11 -2.21 1.89
N GLN A 101 7.66 -1.31 1.00
CA GLN A 101 8.42 -0.93 -0.20
C GLN A 101 9.78 -0.28 0.10
N LEU A 102 9.92 0.36 1.27
CA LEU A 102 11.18 0.96 1.73
C LEU A 102 12.00 -0.01 2.61
N SER A 103 11.54 -1.25 2.75
CA SER A 103 12.25 -2.30 3.49
C SER A 103 13.21 -3.07 2.58
N ASP A 104 14.00 -3.96 3.18
CA ASP A 104 14.95 -4.84 2.47
C ASP A 104 14.22 -5.83 1.53
N TYR A 105 12.97 -6.16 1.85
CA TYR A 105 12.12 -7.08 1.10
C TYR A 105 10.80 -6.40 0.68
N PRO A 106 10.78 -5.65 -0.43
CA PRO A 106 9.57 -5.02 -0.93
C PRO A 106 8.60 -6.07 -1.47
N LEU A 107 7.36 -6.05 -0.96
CA LEU A 107 6.33 -7.03 -1.32
C LEU A 107 5.18 -6.41 -2.09
N ARG A 108 4.47 -7.24 -2.87
CA ARG A 108 3.18 -6.87 -3.44
C ARG A 108 2.10 -7.93 -3.15
N PRO A 109 0.85 -7.52 -2.95
CA PRO A 109 -0.27 -8.44 -2.95
C PRO A 109 -0.76 -8.74 -4.38
N CYS A 110 -1.18 -9.97 -4.60
CA CYS A 110 -1.93 -10.42 -5.75
C CYS A 110 -3.27 -10.99 -5.27
N PHE A 111 -4.35 -10.27 -5.58
CA PHE A 111 -5.70 -10.70 -5.23
C PHE A 111 -6.36 -11.38 -6.42
N TYR A 112 -6.92 -12.57 -6.17
CA TYR A 112 -7.70 -13.31 -7.16
C TYR A 112 -9.20 -13.20 -6.88
N SER A 113 -10.03 -13.37 -7.91
CA SER A 113 -11.49 -13.25 -7.80
C SER A 113 -12.15 -14.32 -6.93
N ASN A 114 -11.46 -15.41 -6.63
CA ASN A 114 -11.91 -16.51 -5.76
C ASN A 114 -11.46 -16.32 -4.31
N ASN A 115 -11.26 -15.07 -3.87
CA ASN A 115 -10.84 -14.70 -2.52
C ASN A 115 -9.52 -15.37 -2.08
N VAL A 116 -8.63 -15.67 -3.02
CA VAL A 116 -7.26 -16.08 -2.72
C VAL A 116 -6.36 -14.85 -2.75
N LEU A 117 -5.58 -14.66 -1.70
CA LEU A 117 -4.48 -13.71 -1.65
C LEU A 117 -3.18 -14.48 -1.87
N ARG A 118 -2.30 -13.96 -2.73
CA ARG A 118 -0.90 -14.38 -2.81
C ARG A 118 0.00 -13.18 -2.58
N VAL A 119 1.06 -13.36 -1.79
CA VAL A 119 2.07 -12.33 -1.56
C VAL A 119 3.36 -12.77 -2.23
N ILE A 120 3.89 -11.89 -3.07
CA ILE A 120 5.11 -12.14 -3.84
C ILE A 120 6.08 -10.96 -3.69
N PRO A 121 7.40 -11.18 -3.87
CA PRO A 121 8.37 -10.12 -4.07
C PRO A 121 7.92 -9.13 -5.15
N PHE A 122 8.24 -7.85 -4.97
CA PHE A 122 7.83 -6.80 -5.90
C PHE A 122 8.34 -7.02 -7.34
N GLU A 123 9.49 -7.67 -7.47
CA GLU A 123 10.11 -8.05 -8.75
C GLU A 123 9.29 -9.09 -9.53
N GLU A 124 8.48 -9.89 -8.82
CA GLU A 124 7.60 -10.86 -9.44
C GLU A 124 6.27 -10.21 -9.87
N SER A 125 5.76 -10.67 -11.01
CA SER A 125 4.48 -10.21 -11.54
C SER A 125 3.34 -11.09 -11.02
N CYS A 126 2.19 -10.47 -10.73
CA CYS A 126 0.96 -11.20 -10.46
C CYS A 126 0.53 -11.92 -11.74
N LEU A 127 1.04 -13.13 -11.97
CA LEU A 127 0.59 -13.96 -13.07
C LEU A 127 -0.87 -14.32 -12.80
N ALA A 128 -1.77 -13.76 -13.61
CA ALA A 128 -3.04 -14.41 -13.87
C ALA A 128 -2.68 -15.74 -14.54
N LEU A 129 -3.08 -16.86 -13.94
CA LEU A 129 -2.79 -18.20 -14.41
C LEU A 129 -3.50 -18.49 -15.76
N ARG A 130 -3.13 -17.78 -16.82
CA ARG A 130 -3.70 -17.87 -18.18
C ARG A 130 -2.64 -18.27 -19.22
N ALA A 131 -1.43 -18.64 -18.79
CA ALA A 131 -0.32 -18.95 -19.69
C ALA A 131 0.46 -20.25 -19.34
N LEU A 132 -0.17 -21.23 -18.68
CA LEU A 132 0.37 -22.60 -18.57
C LEU A 132 -0.55 -23.62 -19.27
N ARG A 133 -1.08 -23.26 -20.44
CA ARG A 133 -1.69 -24.20 -21.37
C ARG A 133 -1.45 -23.71 -22.80
N GLY A 134 -0.32 -24.12 -23.38
CA GLY A 134 -0.03 -23.97 -24.81
C GLY A 134 1.39 -23.52 -25.11
N ASP A 135 2.34 -24.45 -25.09
CA ASP A 135 3.05 -24.94 -26.29
C ASP A 135 3.64 -26.32 -25.99
#